data_AF-A0A2V7YC66-F1
#
_entry.id   AF-A0A2V7YC66-F1
#
_cell.length_a   1.000
_cell.length_b   1.000
_cell.length_c   1.000
_cell.angle_alpha   90.00
_cell.angle_beta   90.00
_cell.angle_gamma   90.00
#
_symmetry.space_group_name_H-M   'P 1'
#
loop_
_entity.id
_entity.type
_entity.pdbx_description
1 polymer ?
#
loop_
_entity_poly.entity_id
_entity_poly.type
_entity_poly.pdbx_seq_one_letter_code
_entity_poly.pdbx_strand_id
1 'polypeptide(L)'
;MSRSTTDVLRRGLDSTLANWPLIAIHIAESFLFILIIIGSVIENAENPAEAIAAIVVGHWALILYILVIITFLLAVLIAIHSFVEAGNARVFVDAEHATRGVAAPGRDAFRAFSMDRWLKGGRISWWSVFWIYNLVWGFGGLILLIPLLLTILAMFAASEPGPRVAIGCGGLVISLVVAIPVMILIAIWAQKAIAVCVARAATATAALKEGWDGIRADFGRHFAVAFIVFVVAFGGAMAISMFTMPMSMLRGASNTPFFAIAFAPAQIVVSFAQGVFSAAVGLWFLASYVGLTEER
;
A
#
# COMPACT_ATOMS: atom_id res chain seq x y z
N MET A 1 -30.99 -6.37 -3.26
CA MET A 1 -30.50 -5.44 -4.30
C MET A 1 -29.07 -5.10 -3.95
N SER A 2 -28.13 -5.34 -4.87
CA SER A 2 -26.72 -4.95 -4.69
C SER A 2 -26.61 -3.42 -4.58
N ARG A 3 -25.80 -2.90 -3.65
CA ARG A 3 -25.60 -1.46 -3.51
C ARG A 3 -24.85 -0.92 -4.73
N SER A 4 -25.08 0.34 -5.08
CA SER A 4 -24.35 0.99 -6.16
C SER A 4 -22.91 1.28 -5.75
N THR A 5 -21.99 1.39 -6.72
CA THR A 5 -20.60 1.81 -6.49
C THR A 5 -20.52 3.11 -5.69
N THR A 6 -21.39 4.08 -6.00
CA THR A 6 -21.46 5.37 -5.31
C THR A 6 -21.87 5.21 -3.84
N ASP A 7 -22.83 4.33 -3.55
CA ASP A 7 -23.24 4.07 -2.16
C ASP A 7 -22.10 3.41 -1.36
N VAL A 8 -21.41 2.44 -1.95
CA VAL A 8 -20.22 1.79 -1.35
C VAL A 8 -19.10 2.80 -1.04
N LEU A 9 -18.81 3.69 -1.99
CA LEU A 9 -17.80 4.72 -1.82
C LEU A 9 -18.19 5.73 -0.74
N ARG A 10 -19.44 6.20 -0.77
CA ARG A 10 -19.96 7.11 0.25
C ARG A 10 -19.89 6.49 1.64
N ARG A 11 -20.41 5.27 1.81
CA ARG A 11 -20.39 4.56 3.10
C ARG A 11 -18.97 4.30 3.58
N GLY A 12 -18.07 3.91 2.69
CA GLY A 12 -16.65 3.77 3.02
C GLY A 12 -16.03 5.07 3.53
N LEU A 13 -16.39 6.20 2.91
CA LEU A 13 -15.92 7.53 3.33
C LEU A 13 -16.52 7.91 4.68
N ASP A 14 -17.83 7.78 4.84
CA ASP A 14 -18.55 8.05 6.09
C ASP A 14 -17.97 7.21 7.24
N SER A 15 -17.69 5.92 7.00
CA SER A 15 -17.07 5.01 7.96
C SER A 15 -15.63 5.39 8.30
N THR A 16 -14.83 5.78 7.32
CA THR A 16 -13.45 6.25 7.54
C THR A 16 -13.43 7.52 8.37
N LEU A 17 -14.31 8.48 8.06
CA LEU A 17 -14.42 9.74 8.78
C LEU A 17 -15.00 9.56 10.19
N ALA A 18 -15.96 8.66 10.38
CA ALA A 18 -16.50 8.33 11.70
C ALA A 18 -15.45 7.67 12.61
N ASN A 19 -14.51 6.95 12.01
CA ASN A 19 -13.42 6.25 12.70
C ASN A 19 -12.06 6.92 12.47
N TRP A 20 -12.03 8.26 12.40
CA TRP A 20 -10.82 9.05 12.16
C TRP A 20 -9.61 8.71 13.06
N PRO A 21 -9.74 8.20 14.31
CA PRO A 21 -8.56 7.79 15.08
C PRO A 21 -7.71 6.71 14.38
N LEU A 22 -8.29 5.92 13.47
CA LEU A 22 -7.54 4.97 12.64
C LEU A 22 -6.54 5.67 11.70
N ILE A 23 -6.86 6.88 11.23
CA ILE A 23 -5.93 7.70 10.41
C ILE A 23 -4.69 8.02 11.24
N ALA A 24 -4.86 8.40 12.51
CA ALA A 24 -3.74 8.67 13.40
C ALA A 24 -2.89 7.42 13.68
N ILE A 25 -3.51 6.25 13.84
CA ILE A 25 -2.80 4.97 13.99
C ILE A 25 -1.95 4.67 12.75
N HIS A 26 -2.51 4.86 11.55
CA HIS A 26 -1.79 4.59 10.30
C HIS A 26 -0.64 5.60 10.05
N ILE A 27 -0.80 6.85 10.49
CA ILE A 27 0.31 7.82 10.52
C ILE A 27 1.40 7.38 11.51
N ALA A 28 1.02 6.93 12.70
CA ALA A 28 1.96 6.44 13.70
C ALA A 28 2.74 5.19 13.21
N GLU A 29 2.08 4.30 12.48
CA GLU A 29 2.69 3.17 11.78
C GLU A 29 3.75 3.65 10.77
N SER A 30 3.43 4.66 9.95
CA SER A 30 4.38 5.23 8.99
C SER A 30 5.62 5.80 9.68
N PHE A 31 5.45 6.49 10.83
CA PHE A 31 6.58 6.97 11.63
C PHE A 31 7.41 5.82 12.20
N LEU A 32 6.76 4.75 12.68
CA LEU A 32 7.45 3.56 13.16
C LEU A 32 8.30 2.91 12.06
N PHE A 33 7.80 2.82 10.84
CA PHE A 33 8.57 2.29 9.71
C PHE A 33 9.79 3.14 9.38
N ILE A 34 9.64 4.47 9.38
CA ILE A 34 10.77 5.38 9.17
C ILE A 34 11.84 5.16 10.25
N LEU A 35 11.44 5.04 11.52
CA LEU A 35 12.37 4.81 12.63
C LEU A 35 13.08 3.46 12.53
N ILE A 36 12.37 2.39 12.15
CA ILE A 36 12.96 1.06 11.94
C ILE A 36 13.96 1.10 10.79
N ILE A 37 13.62 1.73 9.66
CA ILE A 37 14.52 1.87 8.51
C ILE A 37 15.77 2.66 8.90
N ILE A 38 15.62 3.82 9.55
CA ILE A 38 16.75 4.65 10.01
C ILE A 38 17.64 3.86 10.98
N GLY A 39 17.04 3.18 11.96
CA GLY A 39 17.78 2.34 12.91
C GLY A 39 18.57 1.24 12.20
N SER A 40 17.94 0.55 11.24
CA SER A 40 18.59 -0.52 10.46
C SER A 40 19.76 -0.01 9.62
N VAL A 41 19.74 1.24 9.15
CA VAL A 41 20.82 1.82 8.36
C VAL A 41 21.98 2.29 9.25
N ILE A 42 21.68 2.89 10.41
CA ILE A 42 22.69 3.43 11.34
C ILE A 42 23.50 2.30 11.99
N GLU A 43 22.85 1.20 12.37
CA GLU A 43 23.52 0.06 13.01
C GLU A 43 24.44 -0.72 12.07
N ASN A 44 24.21 -0.63 10.74
CA ASN A 44 25.00 -1.31 9.72
C ASN A 44 26.06 -0.41 9.03
N ALA A 45 26.22 0.85 9.47
CA ALA A 45 27.08 1.82 8.82
C ALA A 45 28.51 1.86 9.37
N GLU A 46 29.26 0.76 9.28
CA GLU A 46 30.72 0.82 9.22
C GLU A 46 31.12 1.04 7.75
N ASN A 47 31.28 2.31 7.37
CA ASN A 47 31.84 2.78 6.09
C ASN A 47 31.03 2.46 4.79
N PRO A 48 29.99 3.24 4.45
CA PRO A 48 29.20 3.07 3.22
C PRO A 48 30.02 3.19 1.91
N ALA A 49 31.22 3.80 1.95
CA ALA A 49 32.12 3.90 0.79
C ALA A 49 32.88 2.58 0.49
N GLU A 50 33.21 1.77 1.50
CA GLU A 50 33.86 0.45 1.31
C GLU A 50 32.86 -0.58 0.79
N ALA A 51 31.60 -0.50 1.23
CA ALA A 51 30.51 -1.33 0.72
C ALA A 51 30.27 -1.12 -0.78
N ILE A 52 30.53 0.09 -1.31
CA ILE A 52 30.40 0.42 -2.74
C ILE A 52 31.64 0.01 -3.55
N ALA A 53 32.84 0.09 -2.97
CA ALA A 53 34.08 -0.35 -3.63
C ALA A 53 34.15 -1.89 -3.79
N ALA A 54 33.55 -2.65 -2.86
CA ALA A 54 33.43 -4.11 -2.95
C ALA A 54 32.48 -4.60 -4.08
N ILE A 55 31.64 -3.72 -4.65
CA ILE A 55 30.57 -4.07 -5.61
C ILE A 55 31.11 -4.57 -6.95
N VAL A 56 32.33 -4.19 -7.33
CA VAL A 56 32.71 -4.23 -8.76
C VAL A 56 33.24 -5.58 -9.26
N VAL A 57 33.63 -6.56 -8.41
CA VAL A 57 34.35 -7.76 -8.95
C VAL A 57 34.01 -9.17 -8.38
N GLY A 58 33.21 -9.40 -7.32
CA GLY A 58 33.05 -10.82 -6.89
C GLY A 58 32.14 -11.25 -5.74
N HIS A 59 31.08 -10.53 -5.37
CA HIS A 59 30.43 -10.76 -4.07
C HIS A 59 28.99 -11.32 -4.13
N TRP A 60 28.84 -12.58 -4.57
CA TRP A 60 27.59 -13.34 -4.36
C TRP A 60 27.18 -13.39 -2.88
N ALA A 61 28.16 -13.45 -1.97
CA ALA A 61 27.92 -13.43 -0.53
C ALA A 61 27.31 -12.10 -0.04
N LEU A 62 27.75 -10.95 -0.59
CA LEU A 62 27.18 -9.64 -0.25
C LEU A 62 25.76 -9.48 -0.80
N ILE A 63 25.50 -9.94 -2.03
CA ILE A 63 24.16 -9.92 -2.61
C ILE A 63 23.21 -10.77 -1.75
N LEU A 64 23.63 -11.99 -1.38
CA LEU A 64 22.85 -12.85 -0.48
C LEU A 64 22.62 -12.19 0.88
N TYR A 65 23.66 -11.58 1.47
CA TYR A 65 23.54 -10.85 2.74
C TYR A 65 22.54 -9.70 2.67
N ILE A 66 22.64 -8.83 1.65
CA ILE A 66 21.70 -7.72 1.42
C ILE A 66 20.28 -8.25 1.19
N LEU A 67 20.12 -9.31 0.39
CA LEU A 67 18.82 -9.93 0.15
C LEU A 67 18.21 -10.47 1.45
N VAL A 68 19.00 -11.12 2.32
CA VAL A 68 18.54 -11.62 3.62
C VAL A 68 18.09 -10.46 4.52
N ILE A 69 18.88 -9.40 4.62
CA ILE A 69 18.52 -8.21 5.42
C ILE A 69 17.25 -7.57 4.91
N ILE A 70 17.15 -7.31 3.60
CA ILE A 70 15.97 -6.70 2.99
C ILE A 70 14.74 -7.59 3.20
N THR A 71 14.89 -8.90 3.03
CA THR A 71 13.78 -9.86 3.24
C THR A 71 13.33 -9.87 4.70
N PHE A 72 14.27 -9.87 5.65
CA PHE A 72 13.96 -9.83 7.08
C PHE A 72 13.28 -8.51 7.46
N LEU A 73 13.83 -7.38 7.05
CA LEU A 73 13.26 -6.05 7.29
C LEU A 73 11.85 -5.97 6.70
N LEU A 74 11.67 -6.40 5.45
CA LEU A 74 10.38 -6.40 4.79
C LEU A 74 9.38 -7.31 5.51
N ALA A 75 9.80 -8.49 5.98
CA ALA A 75 8.94 -9.38 6.77
C ALA A 75 8.48 -8.73 8.08
N VAL A 76 9.36 -8.01 8.78
CA VAL A 76 9.01 -7.26 10.00
C VAL A 76 8.03 -6.12 9.69
N LEU A 77 8.29 -5.34 8.64
CA LEU A 77 7.40 -4.25 8.23
C LEU A 77 6.02 -4.78 7.83
N ILE A 78 5.96 -5.85 7.04
CA ILE A 78 4.70 -6.50 6.66
C ILE A 78 4.00 -7.08 7.89
N ALA A 79 4.72 -7.64 8.86
CA ALA A 79 4.13 -8.14 10.10
C ALA A 79 3.44 -7.03 10.89
N ILE A 80 4.10 -5.90 11.10
CA ILE A 80 3.50 -4.73 11.77
C ILE A 80 2.31 -4.22 10.96
N HIS A 81 2.48 -4.06 9.64
CA HIS A 81 1.43 -3.58 8.74
C HIS A 81 0.18 -4.43 8.80
N SER A 82 0.37 -5.75 8.78
CA SER A 82 -0.72 -6.71 8.84
C SER A 82 -1.49 -6.65 10.15
N PHE A 83 -0.84 -6.30 11.26
CA PHE A 83 -1.51 -6.14 12.55
C PHE A 83 -2.38 -4.89 12.53
N VAL A 84 -1.85 -3.78 12.00
CA VAL A 84 -2.58 -2.51 11.89
C VAL A 84 -3.79 -2.66 10.96
N GLU A 85 -3.60 -3.26 9.78
CA GLU A 85 -4.65 -3.53 8.81
C GLU A 85 -5.74 -4.45 9.36
N ALA A 86 -5.37 -5.51 10.09
CA ALA A 86 -6.33 -6.39 10.76
C ALA A 86 -7.18 -5.63 11.80
N GLY A 87 -6.57 -4.74 12.59
CA GLY A 87 -7.27 -3.88 13.54
C GLY A 87 -8.22 -2.90 12.85
N ASN A 88 -7.76 -2.24 11.78
CA ASN A 88 -8.55 -1.29 10.99
C ASN A 88 -9.76 -1.98 10.35
N ALA A 89 -9.52 -3.09 9.66
CA ALA A 89 -10.57 -3.89 9.03
C ALA A 89 -11.63 -4.34 10.04
N ARG A 90 -11.22 -4.70 11.27
CA ARG A 90 -12.17 -5.10 12.31
C ARG A 90 -13.12 -3.98 12.69
N VAL A 91 -12.60 -2.77 12.89
CA VAL A 91 -13.42 -1.59 13.23
C VAL A 91 -14.39 -1.29 12.10
N PHE A 92 -13.96 -1.36 10.84
CA PHE A 92 -14.85 -1.13 9.69
C PHE A 92 -15.92 -2.21 9.51
N VAL A 93 -15.58 -3.48 9.74
CA VAL A 93 -16.55 -4.58 9.73
C VAL A 93 -17.61 -4.37 10.81
N ASP A 94 -17.17 -4.06 12.03
CA ASP A 94 -18.09 -3.81 13.15
C ASP A 94 -18.97 -2.57 12.89
N ALA A 95 -18.42 -1.53 12.23
CA ALA A 95 -19.18 -0.35 11.79
C ALA A 95 -20.24 -0.69 10.73
N GLU A 96 -19.89 -1.48 9.72
CA GLU A 96 -20.85 -1.92 8.70
C GLU A 96 -21.93 -2.81 9.30
N HIS A 97 -21.59 -3.70 10.23
CA HIS A 97 -22.57 -4.53 10.93
C HIS A 97 -23.55 -3.70 11.75
N ALA A 98 -23.09 -2.62 12.40
CA ALA A 98 -23.92 -1.73 13.20
C ALA A 98 -24.96 -0.96 12.38
N THR A 99 -24.72 -0.78 11.08
CA THR A 99 -25.64 -0.06 10.18
C THR A 99 -26.56 -0.98 9.37
N ARG A 100 -26.52 -2.29 9.61
CA ARG A 100 -27.43 -3.25 8.96
C ARG A 100 -28.88 -2.91 9.27
N GLY A 101 -29.72 -2.88 8.24
CA GLY A 101 -31.14 -2.54 8.35
C GLY A 101 -31.44 -1.04 8.35
N VAL A 102 -30.43 -0.17 8.36
CA VAL A 102 -30.61 1.27 8.18
C VAL A 102 -30.51 1.58 6.68
N ALA A 103 -31.59 2.08 6.08
CA ALA A 103 -31.66 2.32 4.63
C ALA A 103 -30.65 3.37 4.14
N ALA A 104 -30.40 4.42 4.93
CA ALA A 104 -29.45 5.48 4.64
C ALA A 104 -28.76 5.95 5.93
N PRO A 105 -27.79 5.18 6.47
CA PRO A 105 -27.12 5.54 7.71
C PRO A 105 -26.33 6.84 7.51
N GLY A 106 -26.46 7.75 8.47
CA GLY A 106 -25.57 8.91 8.58
C GLY A 106 -24.18 8.50 9.08
N ARG A 107 -23.21 9.40 8.97
CA ARG A 107 -21.82 9.19 9.42
C ARG A 107 -21.71 8.64 10.84
N ASP A 108 -22.46 9.19 11.79
CA ASP A 108 -22.37 8.77 13.20
C ASP A 108 -22.77 7.32 13.44
N ALA A 109 -23.59 6.73 12.56
CA ALA A 109 -23.98 5.34 12.66
C ALA A 109 -22.82 4.37 12.40
N PHE A 110 -21.74 4.82 11.76
CA PHE A 110 -20.53 4.03 11.51
C PHE A 110 -19.47 4.14 12.62
N ARG A 111 -19.75 4.88 13.70
CA ARG A 111 -18.78 5.06 14.78
C ARG A 111 -18.61 3.75 15.57
N ALA A 112 -17.48 3.09 15.35
CA ALA A 112 -17.17 1.78 15.94
C ALA A 112 -15.83 1.76 16.67
N PHE A 113 -15.00 2.78 16.49
CA PHE A 113 -13.65 2.80 17.03
C PHE A 113 -13.62 2.75 18.56
N SER A 114 -12.83 1.81 19.07
CA SER A 114 -12.27 1.80 20.42
C SER A 114 -10.92 1.09 20.34
N MET A 115 -9.96 1.50 21.17
CA MET A 115 -8.62 0.89 21.16
C MET A 115 -8.68 -0.61 21.45
N ASP A 116 -9.53 -1.04 22.39
CA ASP A 116 -9.71 -2.46 22.73
C ASP A 116 -10.22 -3.28 21.54
N ARG A 117 -11.16 -2.73 20.77
CA ARG A 117 -11.69 -3.39 19.58
C ARG A 117 -10.65 -3.50 18.48
N TRP A 118 -9.88 -2.43 18.27
CA TRP A 118 -8.79 -2.41 17.31
C TRP A 118 -7.70 -3.43 17.67
N LEU A 119 -7.23 -3.44 18.93
CA LEU A 119 -6.25 -4.41 19.43
C LEU A 119 -6.75 -5.86 19.34
N LYS A 120 -8.02 -6.09 19.69
CA LYS A 120 -8.64 -7.42 19.57
C LYS A 120 -8.69 -7.88 18.12
N GLY A 121 -9.06 -6.99 17.19
CA GLY A 121 -9.07 -7.25 15.75
C GLY A 121 -7.69 -7.61 15.22
N GLY A 122 -6.69 -6.79 15.57
CA GLY A 122 -5.29 -7.04 15.27
C GLY A 122 -4.87 -8.42 15.74
N ARG A 123 -5.02 -8.72 17.04
CA ARG A 123 -4.60 -10.01 17.61
C ARG A 123 -5.25 -11.24 16.97
N ILE A 124 -6.53 -11.17 16.62
CA ILE A 124 -7.27 -12.33 16.09
C ILE A 124 -6.89 -12.60 14.64
N SER A 125 -6.82 -11.55 13.81
CA SER A 125 -6.72 -11.72 12.35
C SER A 125 -5.32 -11.44 11.80
N TRP A 126 -4.39 -10.92 12.61
CA TRP A 126 -3.05 -10.51 12.20
C TRP A 126 -2.33 -11.55 11.37
N TRP A 127 -2.30 -12.80 11.85
CA TRP A 127 -1.55 -13.86 11.16
C TRP A 127 -2.15 -14.20 9.80
N SER A 128 -3.48 -14.23 9.69
CA SER A 128 -4.14 -14.46 8.40
C SER A 128 -3.91 -13.28 7.44
N VAL A 129 -3.98 -12.04 7.92
CA VAL A 129 -3.71 -10.84 7.10
C VAL A 129 -2.25 -10.81 6.64
N PHE A 130 -1.30 -11.21 7.49
CA PHE A 130 0.11 -11.37 7.14
C PHE A 130 0.30 -12.31 5.95
N TRP A 131 -0.33 -13.48 5.98
CA TRP A 131 -0.25 -14.42 4.86
C TRP A 131 -1.00 -13.92 3.62
N ILE A 132 -2.11 -13.20 3.76
CA ILE A 132 -2.80 -12.57 2.62
C ILE A 132 -1.84 -11.62 1.90
N TYR A 133 -1.16 -10.74 2.63
CA TYR A 133 -0.17 -9.83 2.04
C TYR A 133 0.94 -10.62 1.32
N ASN A 134 1.60 -11.55 2.02
CA ASN A 134 2.73 -12.29 1.43
C ASN A 134 2.33 -13.12 0.21
N LEU A 135 1.17 -13.78 0.23
CA LEU A 135 0.73 -14.63 -0.87
C LEU A 135 0.30 -13.80 -2.09
N VAL A 136 -0.47 -12.73 -1.89
CA VAL A 136 -0.97 -11.88 -2.97
C VAL A 136 0.17 -11.10 -3.61
N TRP A 137 1.01 -10.45 -2.81
CA TRP A 137 2.16 -9.71 -3.31
C TRP A 137 3.27 -10.61 -3.83
N GLY A 138 3.45 -11.80 -3.23
CA GLY A 138 4.37 -12.80 -3.75
C GLY A 138 3.94 -13.30 -5.14
N PHE A 139 2.65 -13.59 -5.32
CA PHE A 139 2.11 -13.97 -6.63
C PHE A 139 2.21 -12.82 -7.65
N GLY A 140 1.89 -11.60 -7.23
CA GLY A 140 2.11 -10.40 -8.04
C GLY A 140 3.57 -10.25 -8.48
N GLY A 141 4.50 -10.33 -7.54
CA GLY A 141 5.94 -10.27 -7.79
C GLY A 141 6.40 -11.34 -8.78
N LEU A 142 5.93 -12.58 -8.65
CA LEU A 142 6.24 -13.65 -9.61
C LEU A 142 5.79 -13.30 -11.03
N ILE A 143 4.59 -12.73 -11.20
CA ILE A 143 4.11 -12.28 -12.51
C ILE A 143 4.99 -11.17 -13.06
N LEU A 144 5.37 -10.19 -12.24
CA LEU A 144 6.21 -9.07 -12.65
C LEU A 144 7.65 -9.49 -12.99
N LEU A 145 8.15 -10.57 -12.39
CA LEU A 145 9.47 -11.11 -12.69
C LEU A 145 9.54 -11.74 -14.10
N ILE A 146 8.44 -12.25 -14.65
CA ILE A 146 8.42 -12.90 -15.97
C ILE A 146 8.96 -11.97 -17.08
N PRO A 147 8.38 -10.77 -17.33
CA PRO A 147 8.90 -9.88 -18.38
C PRO A 147 10.32 -9.40 -18.11
N LEU A 148 10.70 -9.20 -16.84
CA LEU A 148 12.06 -8.82 -16.46
C LEU A 148 13.08 -9.93 -16.78
N LEU A 149 12.77 -11.18 -16.42
CA LEU A 149 13.61 -12.34 -16.72
C LEU A 149 13.75 -12.56 -18.23
N LEU A 150 12.64 -12.45 -18.98
CA LEU A 150 12.67 -12.56 -20.44
C LEU A 150 13.53 -11.45 -21.07
N THR A 151 13.44 -10.22 -20.55
CA THR A 151 14.27 -9.10 -20.99
C THR A 151 15.75 -9.38 -20.74
N ILE A 152 16.11 -9.83 -19.54
CA ILE A 152 17.48 -10.17 -19.18
C ILE A 152 18.02 -11.29 -20.08
N LEU A 153 17.25 -12.35 -20.31
CA LEU A 153 17.63 -13.45 -21.19
C LEU A 153 17.84 -12.98 -22.64
N ALA A 154 16.95 -12.12 -23.16
CA ALA A 154 17.08 -11.56 -24.50
C ALA A 154 18.31 -10.64 -24.62
N MET A 155 18.65 -9.87 -23.58
CA MET A 155 19.87 -9.07 -23.54
C MET A 155 21.13 -9.95 -23.56
N PHE A 156 21.13 -11.08 -22.85
CA PHE A 156 22.26 -12.03 -22.91
C PHE A 156 22.38 -12.72 -24.28
N ALA A 157 21.25 -12.98 -24.95
CA ALA A 157 21.24 -13.59 -26.28
C ALA A 157 21.74 -12.64 -27.39
N ALA A 158 21.62 -11.32 -27.20
CA ALA A 158 22.15 -10.33 -28.14
C ALA A 158 23.68 -10.25 -28.05
N SER A 159 24.37 -10.34 -29.19
CA SER A 159 25.83 -10.21 -29.29
C SER A 159 26.30 -8.76 -29.35
N GLU A 160 25.51 -7.89 -29.97
CA GLU A 160 25.85 -6.49 -30.23
C GLU A 160 25.29 -5.52 -29.16
N PRO A 161 26.01 -4.43 -28.84
CA PRO A 161 25.59 -3.47 -27.82
C PRO A 161 24.32 -2.69 -28.18
N GLY A 162 24.12 -2.35 -29.46
CA GLY A 162 22.92 -1.63 -29.92
C GLY A 162 21.62 -2.39 -29.65
N PRO A 163 21.49 -3.65 -30.13
CA PRO A 163 20.35 -4.51 -29.81
C PRO A 163 20.15 -4.75 -28.31
N ARG A 164 21.21 -4.90 -27.52
CA ARG A 164 21.11 -5.05 -26.05
C ARG A 164 20.42 -3.85 -25.40
N VAL A 165 20.80 -2.63 -25.78
CA VAL A 165 20.18 -1.39 -25.27
C VAL A 165 18.72 -1.32 -25.70
N ALA A 166 18.43 -1.62 -26.97
CA ALA A 166 17.05 -1.60 -27.48
C ALA A 166 16.15 -2.60 -26.75
N ILE A 167 16.63 -3.82 -26.50
CA ILE A 167 15.92 -4.86 -25.72
C ILE A 167 15.73 -4.42 -24.28
N GLY A 168 16.76 -3.88 -23.62
CA GLY A 168 16.66 -3.40 -22.24
C GLY A 168 15.60 -2.30 -22.09
N CYS A 169 15.62 -1.29 -22.96
CA CYS A 169 14.64 -0.22 -22.98
C CYS A 169 13.22 -0.73 -23.30
N GLY A 170 13.07 -1.56 -24.32
CA GLY A 170 11.77 -2.14 -24.70
C GLY A 170 11.19 -3.04 -23.61
N GLY A 171 12.03 -3.88 -23.00
CA GLY A 171 11.66 -4.76 -21.92
C GLY A 171 11.25 -4.02 -20.63
N LEU A 172 11.91 -2.90 -20.32
CA LEU A 172 11.49 -2.02 -19.23
C LEU A 172 10.10 -1.43 -19.48
N VAL A 173 9.84 -0.91 -20.69
CA VAL A 173 8.52 -0.36 -21.06
C VAL A 173 7.44 -1.44 -20.96
N ILE A 174 7.70 -2.64 -21.50
CA ILE A 174 6.77 -3.77 -21.40
C ILE A 174 6.52 -4.14 -19.93
N SER A 175 7.57 -4.19 -19.11
CA SER A 175 7.45 -4.50 -17.68
C SER A 175 6.59 -3.47 -16.96
N LEU A 176 6.72 -2.18 -17.27
CA LEU A 176 5.87 -1.13 -16.72
C LEU A 176 4.41 -1.25 -17.16
N VAL A 177 4.17 -1.54 -18.44
CA VAL A 177 2.81 -1.73 -18.99
C VAL A 177 2.12 -2.93 -18.35
N VAL A 178 2.86 -4.01 -18.07
CA VAL A 178 2.35 -5.19 -17.36
C VAL A 178 2.18 -4.91 -15.86
N ALA A 179 3.09 -4.12 -15.26
CA ALA A 179 3.07 -3.84 -13.84
C ALA A 179 1.80 -3.11 -13.40
N ILE A 180 1.35 -2.10 -14.15
CA ILE A 180 0.17 -1.31 -13.80
C ILE A 180 -1.09 -2.18 -13.56
N PRO A 181 -1.58 -2.98 -14.52
CA PRO A 181 -2.78 -3.80 -14.31
C PRO A 181 -2.58 -4.87 -13.24
N VAL A 182 -1.40 -5.48 -13.15
CA VAL A 182 -1.09 -6.49 -12.11
C VAL A 182 -1.18 -5.85 -10.74
N MET A 183 -0.53 -4.71 -10.51
CA MET A 183 -0.55 -4.00 -9.22
C MET A 183 -1.97 -3.60 -8.81
N ILE A 184 -2.80 -3.16 -9.75
CA ILE A 184 -4.21 -2.84 -9.49
C ILE A 184 -4.97 -4.11 -9.06
N LEU A 185 -4.84 -5.21 -9.80
CA LEU A 185 -5.51 -6.47 -9.47
C LEU A 185 -5.08 -7.04 -8.12
N ILE A 186 -3.77 -7.00 -7.83
CA ILE A 186 -3.18 -7.45 -6.57
C ILE A 186 -3.68 -6.59 -5.41
N ALA A 187 -3.76 -5.27 -5.57
CA ALA A 187 -4.31 -4.38 -4.55
C ALA A 187 -5.81 -4.66 -4.27
N ILE A 188 -6.61 -4.80 -5.33
CA ILE A 188 -8.04 -5.18 -5.25
C ILE A 188 -8.19 -6.52 -4.52
N TRP A 189 -7.39 -7.51 -4.90
CA TRP A 189 -7.47 -8.86 -4.34
C TRP A 189 -7.06 -8.89 -2.87
N ALA A 190 -5.97 -8.21 -2.51
CA ALA A 190 -5.52 -8.10 -1.12
C ALA A 190 -6.61 -7.46 -0.24
N GLN A 191 -7.14 -6.29 -0.65
CA GLN A 191 -8.16 -5.59 0.14
C GLN A 191 -9.45 -6.40 0.30
N LYS A 192 -9.89 -7.06 -0.78
CA LYS A 192 -11.06 -7.94 -0.70
C LYS A 192 -10.82 -9.12 0.24
N ALA A 193 -9.67 -9.77 0.13
CA ALA A 193 -9.32 -10.90 0.99
C ALA A 193 -9.21 -10.48 2.46
N ILE A 194 -8.63 -9.32 2.77
CA ILE A 194 -8.56 -8.78 4.14
C ILE A 194 -9.97 -8.54 4.70
N ALA A 195 -10.83 -7.87 3.91
CA ALA A 195 -12.21 -7.63 4.31
C ALA A 195 -12.96 -8.94 4.60
N VAL A 196 -12.86 -9.95 3.73
CA VAL A 196 -13.46 -11.28 3.92
C VAL A 196 -12.87 -11.98 5.15
N CYS A 197 -11.55 -11.99 5.29
CA CYS A 197 -10.84 -12.61 6.40
C CYS A 197 -11.39 -12.12 7.74
N VAL A 198 -11.54 -10.81 7.89
CA VAL A 198 -11.99 -10.21 9.15
C VAL A 198 -13.51 -10.29 9.33
N ALA A 199 -14.28 -10.12 8.26
CA ALA A 199 -15.75 -10.23 8.29
C ALA A 199 -16.24 -11.64 8.62
N ARG A 200 -15.53 -12.66 8.12
CA ARG A 200 -15.93 -14.07 8.21
C ARG A 200 -15.08 -14.88 9.20
N ALA A 201 -14.06 -14.28 9.83
CA ALA A 201 -13.05 -14.98 10.61
C ALA A 201 -12.40 -16.14 9.83
N ALA A 202 -12.16 -15.92 8.53
CA ALA A 202 -11.64 -16.93 7.62
C ALA A 202 -10.10 -17.04 7.72
N THR A 203 -9.57 -18.20 7.33
CA THR A 203 -8.13 -18.37 7.12
C THR A 203 -7.68 -17.61 5.88
N ALA A 204 -6.38 -17.30 5.77
CA ALA A 204 -5.82 -16.58 4.62
C ALA A 204 -6.21 -17.24 3.27
N THR A 205 -6.07 -18.56 3.15
CA THR A 205 -6.37 -19.29 1.90
C THR A 205 -7.85 -19.24 1.53
N ALA A 206 -8.76 -19.41 2.51
CA ALA A 206 -10.19 -19.31 2.28
C ALA A 206 -10.59 -17.88 1.89
N ALA A 207 -10.04 -16.88 2.58
CA ALA A 207 -10.30 -15.48 2.29
C ALA A 207 -9.79 -15.04 0.91
N LEU A 208 -8.63 -15.55 0.48
CA LEU A 208 -8.10 -15.31 -0.86
C LEU A 208 -8.99 -15.92 -1.94
N LYS A 209 -9.45 -17.15 -1.74
CA LYS A 209 -10.34 -17.83 -2.68
C LYS A 209 -11.69 -17.13 -2.77
N GLU A 210 -12.35 -16.90 -1.64
CA GLU A 210 -13.64 -16.20 -1.58
C GLU A 210 -13.53 -14.77 -2.11
N GLY A 211 -12.43 -14.08 -1.80
CA GLY A 211 -12.16 -12.75 -2.33
C GLY A 211 -12.01 -12.75 -3.85
N TRP A 212 -11.26 -13.70 -4.41
CA TRP A 212 -11.11 -13.85 -5.86
C TRP A 212 -12.42 -14.19 -6.55
N ASP A 213 -13.19 -15.12 -5.99
CA ASP A 213 -14.49 -15.53 -6.52
C ASP A 213 -15.48 -14.35 -6.52
N GLY A 214 -15.48 -13.55 -5.44
CA GLY A 214 -16.27 -12.32 -5.36
C GLY A 214 -15.85 -11.25 -6.37
N ILE A 215 -14.55 -11.08 -6.61
CA ILE A 215 -14.04 -10.17 -7.64
C ILE A 215 -14.45 -10.64 -9.03
N ARG A 216 -14.36 -11.94 -9.33
CA ARG A 216 -14.78 -12.47 -10.64
C ARG A 216 -16.27 -12.31 -10.89
N ALA A 217 -17.10 -12.51 -9.85
CA ALA A 217 -18.54 -12.37 -9.95
C ALA A 217 -18.99 -10.93 -10.22
N ASP A 218 -18.23 -9.94 -9.73
CA ASP A 218 -18.61 -8.53 -9.80
C ASP A 218 -17.38 -7.62 -10.01
N PHE A 219 -16.62 -7.92 -11.06
CA PHE A 219 -15.35 -7.26 -11.33
C PHE A 219 -15.54 -5.76 -11.55
N GLY A 220 -16.57 -5.38 -12.31
CA GLY A 220 -16.84 -3.99 -12.68
C GLY A 220 -16.98 -3.08 -11.46
N ARG A 221 -17.67 -3.53 -10.41
CA ARG A 221 -17.84 -2.72 -9.19
C ARG A 221 -16.58 -2.67 -8.33
N HIS A 222 -15.89 -3.79 -8.14
CA HIS A 222 -14.62 -3.81 -7.39
C HIS A 222 -13.57 -2.92 -8.07
N PHE A 223 -13.46 -3.03 -9.40
CA PHE A 223 -12.58 -2.18 -10.21
C PHE A 223 -13.00 -0.71 -10.15
N ALA A 224 -14.30 -0.39 -10.29
CA ALA A 224 -14.76 0.99 -10.23
C ALA A 224 -14.47 1.66 -8.88
N VAL A 225 -14.66 0.96 -7.76
CA VAL A 225 -14.27 1.45 -6.42
C VAL A 225 -12.77 1.73 -6.39
N ALA A 226 -11.94 0.79 -6.81
CA ALA A 226 -10.48 0.95 -6.81
C ALA A 226 -10.02 2.09 -7.71
N PHE A 227 -10.60 2.20 -8.90
CA PHE A 227 -10.28 3.24 -9.86
C PHE A 227 -10.66 4.63 -9.35
N ILE A 228 -11.85 4.80 -8.78
CA ILE A 228 -12.29 6.10 -8.24
C ILE A 228 -11.40 6.51 -7.07
N VAL A 229 -11.11 5.59 -6.13
CA VAL A 229 -10.22 5.87 -5.01
C VAL A 229 -8.80 6.20 -5.52
N PHE A 230 -8.30 5.49 -6.53
CA PHE A 230 -7.02 5.80 -7.18
C PHE A 230 -7.00 7.19 -7.81
N VAL A 231 -8.03 7.58 -8.57
CA VAL A 231 -8.13 8.90 -9.18
C VAL A 231 -8.15 10.00 -8.11
N VAL A 232 -8.87 9.79 -7.01
CA VAL A 232 -8.87 10.73 -5.88
C VAL A 232 -7.49 10.77 -5.22
N ALA A 233 -6.85 9.62 -4.99
CA ALA A 233 -5.49 9.53 -4.43
C ALA A 233 -4.49 10.31 -5.29
N PHE A 234 -4.53 10.07 -6.60
CA PHE A 234 -3.63 10.68 -7.56
C PHE A 234 -3.87 12.20 -7.67
N GLY A 235 -5.12 12.61 -7.85
CA GLY A 235 -5.48 14.03 -7.94
C GLY A 235 -5.19 14.79 -6.65
N GLY A 236 -5.48 14.21 -5.49
CA GLY A 236 -5.18 14.80 -4.19
C GLY A 236 -3.67 14.90 -3.91
N ALA A 237 -2.91 13.85 -4.22
CA ALA A 237 -1.45 13.87 -4.12
C ALA A 237 -0.83 14.95 -5.04
N MET A 238 -1.35 15.10 -6.27
CA MET A 238 -0.93 16.16 -7.17
C MET A 238 -1.27 17.55 -6.62
N ALA A 239 -2.50 17.76 -6.13
CA ALA A 239 -2.92 19.03 -5.56
C ALA A 239 -2.06 19.43 -4.35
N ILE A 240 -1.75 18.48 -3.46
CA ILE A 240 -0.86 18.70 -2.31
C ILE A 240 0.57 19.01 -2.80
N SER A 241 1.06 18.27 -3.80
CA SER A 241 2.39 18.48 -4.37
C SER A 241 2.55 19.84 -5.06
N MET A 242 1.49 20.41 -5.64
CA MET A 242 1.53 21.76 -6.23
C MET A 242 1.92 22.85 -5.22
N PHE A 243 1.58 22.68 -3.93
CA PHE A 243 2.01 23.62 -2.89
C PHE A 243 3.52 23.57 -2.65
N THR A 244 4.20 22.47 -2.99
CA THR A 244 5.66 22.31 -2.85
C THR A 244 6.48 22.78 -4.05
N MET A 245 5.87 22.86 -5.24
CA MET A 245 6.58 23.25 -6.47
C MET A 245 7.27 24.62 -6.37
N PRO A 246 6.62 25.70 -5.90
CA PRO A 246 7.27 27.02 -5.79
C PRO A 246 8.48 26.99 -4.85
N MET A 247 8.38 26.24 -3.74
CA MET A 247 9.48 26.09 -2.78
C MET A 247 10.67 25.32 -3.38
N SER A 248 10.40 24.28 -4.16
CA SER A 248 11.44 23.49 -4.84
C SER A 248 12.17 24.29 -5.92
N MET A 249 11.45 25.12 -6.68
CA MET A 249 12.01 25.99 -7.71
C MET A 249 12.90 27.08 -7.09
N LEU A 250 12.45 27.70 -5.99
CA LEU A 250 13.24 28.73 -5.27
C LEU A 250 14.49 28.14 -4.60
N ARG A 251 14.41 26.92 -4.05
CA ARG A 251 15.58 26.21 -3.48
C ARG A 251 16.59 25.84 -4.57
N GLY A 252 16.10 25.36 -5.73
CA GLY A 252 16.96 24.99 -6.87
C GLY A 252 17.62 26.18 -7.58
N ALA A 253 16.98 27.34 -7.61
CA ALA A 253 17.53 28.54 -8.25
C ALA A 253 18.60 29.26 -7.43
N SER A 254 18.55 29.14 -6.09
CA SER A 254 19.39 29.94 -5.19
C SER A 254 20.58 29.19 -4.61
N ASN A 255 20.55 27.85 -4.52
CA ASN A 255 21.56 27.02 -3.85
C ASN A 255 21.95 27.50 -2.43
N THR A 256 21.16 28.39 -1.80
CA THR A 256 21.50 28.92 -0.48
C THR A 256 20.81 28.12 0.63
N PRO A 257 21.52 27.78 1.71
CA PRO A 257 20.93 27.05 2.85
C PRO A 257 19.84 27.85 3.57
N PHE A 258 19.79 29.17 3.38
CA PHE A 258 18.74 30.03 3.95
C PHE A 258 17.33 29.65 3.47
N PHE A 259 17.13 29.45 2.17
CA PHE A 259 15.81 29.04 1.66
C PHE A 259 15.42 27.64 2.12
N ALA A 260 16.39 26.77 2.36
CA ALA A 260 16.12 25.45 2.90
C ALA A 260 15.55 25.48 4.32
N ILE A 261 16.05 26.38 5.17
CA ILE A 261 15.58 26.58 6.55
C ILE A 261 14.28 27.37 6.56
N ALA A 262 14.17 28.44 5.76
CA ALA A 262 12.98 29.29 5.68
C ALA A 262 11.72 28.54 5.24
N PHE A 263 11.86 27.59 4.31
CA PHE A 263 10.74 26.76 3.84
C PHE A 263 10.58 25.42 4.59
N ALA A 264 11.46 25.10 5.55
CA ALA A 264 11.38 23.84 6.28
C ALA A 264 10.01 23.64 6.99
N PRO A 265 9.43 24.64 7.68
CA PRO A 265 8.11 24.49 8.30
C PRO A 265 7.02 24.16 7.28
N ALA A 266 7.01 24.86 6.13
CA ALA A 266 6.04 24.61 5.07
C ALA A 266 6.21 23.21 4.44
N GLN A 267 7.45 22.77 4.24
CA GLN A 267 7.74 21.42 3.75
C GLN A 267 7.26 20.33 4.74
N ILE A 268 7.43 20.56 6.05
CA ILE A 268 6.92 19.66 7.10
C ILE A 268 5.39 19.61 7.05
N VAL A 269 4.71 20.76 6.97
CA VAL A 269 3.25 20.83 6.88
C VAL A 269 2.72 20.09 5.65
N VAL A 270 3.34 20.28 4.48
CA VAL A 270 2.90 19.59 3.27
C VAL A 270 3.17 18.08 3.33
N SER A 271 4.32 17.67 3.84
CA SER A 271 4.64 16.24 4.02
C SER A 271 3.67 15.57 5.00
N PHE A 272 3.31 16.29 6.07
CA PHE A 272 2.30 15.84 7.01
C PHE A 272 0.91 15.74 6.36
N ALA A 273 0.49 16.75 5.59
CA ALA A 273 -0.77 16.73 4.85
C ALA A 273 -0.83 15.57 3.86
N GLN A 274 0.27 15.29 3.15
CA GLN A 274 0.41 14.15 2.25
C GLN A 274 0.25 12.82 3.01
N GLY A 275 0.88 12.70 4.19
CA GLY A 275 0.76 11.51 5.05
C GLY A 275 -0.67 11.29 5.52
N VAL A 276 -1.34 12.34 6.03
CA VAL A 276 -2.74 12.29 6.47
C VAL A 276 -3.66 11.92 5.31
N PHE A 277 -3.46 12.52 4.14
CA PHE A 277 -4.26 12.27 2.95
C PHE A 277 -4.08 10.82 2.47
N SER A 278 -2.83 10.35 2.35
CA SER A 278 -2.52 8.98 1.97
C SER A 278 -3.14 7.97 2.93
N ALA A 279 -3.04 8.23 4.24
CA ALA A 279 -3.64 7.38 5.27
C ALA A 279 -5.17 7.34 5.19
N ALA A 280 -5.81 8.50 5.05
CA ALA A 280 -7.26 8.59 4.91
C ALA A 280 -7.75 7.84 3.66
N VAL A 281 -7.05 7.97 2.53
CA VAL A 281 -7.42 7.29 1.28
C VAL A 281 -7.20 5.78 1.37
N GLY A 282 -6.11 5.31 1.99
CA GLY A 282 -5.88 3.88 2.22
C GLY A 282 -6.97 3.25 3.10
N LEU A 283 -7.36 3.93 4.17
CA LEU A 283 -8.44 3.49 5.04
C LEU A 283 -9.81 3.54 4.34
N TRP A 284 -10.07 4.56 3.52
CA TRP A 284 -11.27 4.65 2.71
C TRP A 284 -11.37 3.47 1.73
N PHE A 285 -10.25 3.10 1.10
CA PHE A 285 -10.18 1.96 0.21
C PHE A 285 -10.59 0.67 0.94
N LEU A 286 -9.98 0.40 2.09
CA LEU A 286 -10.32 -0.76 2.92
C LEU A 286 -11.79 -0.76 3.37
N ALA A 287 -12.29 0.38 3.87
CA ALA A 287 -13.67 0.52 4.33
C ALA A 287 -14.69 0.26 3.21
N SER A 288 -14.42 0.72 1.98
CA SER A 288 -15.27 0.40 0.82
C SER A 288 -15.27 -1.10 0.48
N TYR A 289 -14.14 -1.79 0.62
CA TYR A 289 -14.06 -3.24 0.39
C TYR A 289 -14.74 -4.07 1.48
N VAL A 290 -14.79 -3.55 2.72
CA VAL A 290 -15.66 -4.09 3.77
C VAL A 290 -17.14 -3.92 3.38
N GLY A 291 -17.53 -2.75 2.89
CA GLY A 291 -18.87 -2.48 2.36
C GLY A 291 -19.29 -3.48 1.27
N LEU A 292 -18.41 -3.76 0.30
CA LEU A 292 -18.62 -4.75 -0.77
C LEU A 292 -18.69 -6.21 -0.27
N THR A 293 -18.18 -6.49 0.93
CA THR A 293 -18.14 -7.84 1.51
C THR A 293 -19.37 -8.16 2.36
N GLU A 294 -19.98 -7.12 2.92
CA GLU A 294 -21.17 -7.21 3.76
C GLU A 294 -22.49 -7.12 3.00
N GLU A 295 -22.43 -6.83 1.70
CA GLU A 295 -23.58 -6.95 0.82
C GLU A 295 -23.93 -8.42 0.55
N ARG A 296 -25.06 -8.86 1.12
CA ARG A 296 -25.79 -10.05 0.71
C ARG A 296 -27.17 -9.64 0.23
#